data_AF-A0A7J2V0P2-F1
#
_entry.id   AF-A0A7J2V0P2-F1
#
_cell.length_a   1.000
_cell.length_b   1.000
_cell.length_c   1.000
_cell.angle_alpha   90.00
_cell.angle_beta   90.00
_cell.angle_gamma   90.00
#
_symmetry.space_group_name_H-M   'P 1'
#
loop_
_entity.id
_entity.type
_entity.pdbx_description
1 polymer ?
#
loop_
_entity_poly.entity_id
_entity_poly.type
_entity_poly.pdbx_seq_one_letter_code
_entity_poly.pdbx_strand_id
1 'polypeptide(L)'
;MYKAIAMSISGAIAAVSGSLYAVYAFNINPERTFSPLLSVYGLIYSLIGGLYPIEGSIIGAIVVTIIERFVADYAGGWSLVFVGVLFITIVLTMPHGMAYYIWNPSTIKNTLKVLKKKPPYRR
;
A
#
# COMPACT_ATOMS: atom_id res chain seq x y z
N MET A 1 -7.56 7.46 26.08
CA MET A 1 -6.50 6.44 26.21
C MET A 1 -6.35 5.57 24.96
N TYR A 2 -7.43 5.00 24.40
CA TYR A 2 -7.35 4.15 23.18
C TYR A 2 -6.60 4.76 21.98
N LYS A 3 -6.81 6.06 21.68
CA LYS A 3 -6.12 6.75 20.58
C LYS A 3 -4.60 6.88 20.78
N ALA A 4 -4.16 7.06 22.03
CA ALA A 4 -2.74 7.17 22.36
C ALA A 4 -2.04 5.82 22.17
N ILE A 5 -2.67 4.73 22.63
CA ILE A 5 -2.16 3.36 22.41
C ILE A 5 -2.08 3.04 20.91
N ALA A 6 -3.10 3.40 20.14
CA ALA A 6 -3.08 3.22 18.69
C ALA A 6 -1.92 4.00 18.02
N MET A 7 -1.69 5.26 18.41
CA MET A 7 -0.56 6.06 17.91
C MET A 7 0.80 5.49 18.31
N SER A 8 0.96 5.00 19.54
CA SER A 8 2.20 4.37 19.99
C SER A 8 2.51 3.11 19.20
N ILE A 9 1.50 2.28 18.92
CA ILE A 9 1.67 1.06 18.11
C ILE A 9 2.04 1.42 16.67
N SER A 10 1.34 2.37 16.04
CA SER A 10 1.68 2.80 14.67
C SER A 10 3.06 3.45 14.60
N GLY A 11 3.42 4.25 15.61
CA GLY A 11 4.73 4.90 15.71
C GLY A 11 5.86 3.89 15.88
N ALA A 12 5.65 2.82 16.65
CA ALA A 12 6.61 1.74 16.79
C ALA A 12 6.87 1.03 15.44
N ILE A 13 5.81 0.71 14.70
CA ILE A 13 5.93 0.05 13.38
C ILE A 13 6.66 0.99 12.39
N ALA A 14 6.30 2.27 12.37
CA ALA A 14 6.96 3.27 11.52
C ALA A 14 8.45 3.43 11.87
N ALA A 15 8.81 3.41 13.16
CA ALA A 15 10.19 3.51 13.61
C ALA A 15 11.03 2.29 13.17
N VAL A 16 10.48 1.08 13.25
CA VAL A 16 11.17 -0.15 12.78
C VAL A 16 11.36 -0.12 11.27
N SER A 17 10.35 0.32 10.51
CA SER A 17 10.47 0.44 9.05
C SER A 17 11.52 1.48 8.65
N GLY A 18 11.52 2.66 9.31
CA GLY A 18 12.47 3.74 9.03
C GLY A 18 13.92 3.39 9.39
N SER A 19 14.14 2.69 10.51
CA SER A 19 15.50 2.26 10.89
C SER A 19 16.05 1.21 9.93
N LEU A 20 15.21 0.27 9.46
CA LEU A 20 15.59 -0.72 8.46
C LEU A 20 15.93 -0.06 7.12
N TYR A 21 15.14 0.92 6.69
CA TYR A 21 15.41 1.69 5.47
C TYR A 21 16.73 2.48 5.57
N ALA A 22 17.03 3.05 6.74
CA ALA A 22 18.29 3.78 6.95
C ALA A 22 19.52 2.87 6.80
N VAL A 23 19.45 1.64 7.30
CA VAL A 23 20.51 0.63 7.12
C VAL A 23 20.61 0.20 5.65
N TYR A 24 19.48 0.01 4.97
CA TYR A 24 19.46 -0.35 3.54
C TYR A 24 20.07 0.74 2.64
N ALA A 25 19.85 2.01 2.96
CA ALA A 25 20.28 3.11 2.10
C ALA A 25 21.81 3.25 2.00
N PHE A 26 22.57 2.91 3.05
CA PHE A 26 24.04 3.03 3.22
C PHE A 26 24.67 4.43 2.97
N ASN A 27 24.12 5.25 2.08
CA ASN A 27 24.51 6.61 1.75
C ASN A 27 23.28 7.52 1.86
N ILE A 28 23.32 8.44 2.83
CA ILE A 28 22.24 9.39 3.08
C ILE A 28 22.40 10.55 2.10
N ASN A 29 21.75 10.44 0.95
CA ASN A 29 21.61 11.53 0.01
C ASN A 29 20.35 12.32 0.40
N PRO A 30 20.46 13.55 0.96
CA PRO A 30 19.31 14.27 1.51
C PRO A 30 18.21 14.49 0.47
N GLU A 31 18.61 14.65 -0.79
CA GLU A 31 17.71 14.87 -1.93
C GLU A 31 16.83 13.66 -2.26
N ARG A 32 17.30 12.43 -1.98
CA ARG A 32 16.52 11.19 -2.19
C ARG A 32 15.84 10.72 -0.90
N THR A 33 16.54 10.79 0.22
CA THR A 33 16.07 10.26 1.52
C THR A 33 14.97 11.13 2.14
N PHE A 34 15.02 12.46 1.95
CA PHE A 34 14.00 13.40 2.44
C PHE A 34 13.12 13.96 1.32
N SER A 35 13.06 13.26 0.19
CA SER A 35 12.23 13.68 -0.93
C SER A 35 10.74 13.56 -0.56
N PRO A 36 9.89 14.55 -0.90
CA PRO A 36 8.44 14.40 -0.79
C PRO A 36 7.90 13.23 -1.63
N LEU A 37 8.67 12.75 -2.61
CA LEU A 37 8.34 11.55 -3.38
C LEU A 37 8.23 10.29 -2.51
N LEU A 38 8.93 10.20 -1.37
CA LEU A 38 8.84 9.04 -0.47
C LEU A 38 7.41 8.84 0.05
N SER A 39 6.73 9.92 0.42
CA SER A 39 5.32 9.89 0.84
C SER A 39 4.40 9.53 -0.31
N VAL A 40 4.71 10.01 -1.52
CA VAL A 40 3.97 9.65 -2.74
C VAL A 40 4.10 8.16 -3.00
N TYR A 41 5.31 7.58 -2.94
CA TYR A 41 5.50 6.14 -3.10
C TYR A 41 4.70 5.30 -2.10
N GLY A 42 4.62 5.70 -0.84
CA GLY A 42 3.76 5.04 0.15
C GLY A 42 2.26 5.06 -0.24
N LEU A 43 1.79 6.18 -0.80
CA LEU A 43 0.43 6.27 -1.35
C LEU A 43 0.26 5.41 -2.60
N ILE A 44 1.25 5.38 -3.49
CA ILE A 44 1.23 4.57 -4.71
C ILE A 44 1.11 3.08 -4.37
N TYR A 45 1.96 2.58 -3.46
CA TYR A 45 1.97 1.18 -3.07
C TYR A 45 0.63 0.75 -2.43
N SER A 46 0.04 1.61 -1.61
CA SER A 46 -1.27 1.34 -0.99
C SER A 46 -2.45 1.47 -1.95
N LEU A 47 -2.41 2.38 -2.92
CA LEU A 47 -3.44 2.52 -3.96
C LEU A 47 -3.44 1.31 -4.91
N ILE A 48 -2.26 0.91 -5.39
CA ILE A 48 -2.12 -0.22 -6.33
C ILE A 48 -2.48 -1.54 -5.62
N GLY A 49 -2.07 -1.68 -4.37
CA GLY A 49 -2.41 -2.83 -3.54
C GLY A 49 -3.88 -2.90 -3.13
N GLY A 50 -4.50 -1.74 -2.88
CA GLY A 50 -5.88 -1.57 -2.43
C GLY A 50 -5.96 -0.90 -1.05
N LEU A 51 -6.89 0.06 -0.91
CA LEU A 51 -7.00 0.93 0.27
C LEU A 51 -7.46 0.22 1.56
N TYR A 52 -8.08 -0.95 1.46
CA TYR A 52 -8.84 -1.58 2.55
C TYR A 52 -8.07 -2.70 3.27
N PRO A 53 -7.59 -3.76 2.58
CA PRO A 53 -6.81 -4.79 3.24
C PRO A 53 -5.32 -4.43 3.30
N ILE A 54 -4.73 -4.57 4.50
CA ILE A 54 -3.29 -4.38 4.74
C ILE A 54 -2.46 -5.28 3.81
N GLU A 55 -2.95 -6.49 3.56
CA GLU A 55 -2.30 -7.48 2.69
C GLU A 55 -2.25 -7.03 1.21
N GLY A 56 -3.25 -6.28 0.76
CA GLY A 56 -3.27 -5.70 -0.58
C GLY A 56 -2.10 -4.74 -0.77
N SER A 57 -1.88 -3.83 0.18
CA SER A 57 -0.77 -2.86 0.13
C SER A 57 0.61 -3.52 0.09
N ILE A 58 0.79 -4.67 0.75
CA ILE A 58 2.06 -5.41 0.73
C ILE A 58 2.33 -5.98 -0.67
N ILE A 59 1.32 -6.62 -1.27
CA ILE A 59 1.42 -7.18 -2.62
C ILE A 59 1.65 -6.06 -3.65
N GLY A 60 0.93 -4.94 -3.51
CA GLY A 60 1.11 -3.74 -4.35
C GLY A 60 2.53 -3.18 -4.26
N ALA A 61 3.08 -3.05 -3.05
CA ALA A 61 4.47 -2.61 -2.86
C ALA A 61 5.47 -3.53 -3.56
N ILE A 62 5.33 -4.85 -3.41
CA ILE A 62 6.24 -5.83 -4.02
C ILE A 62 6.20 -5.74 -5.55
N VAL A 63 5.01 -5.77 -6.15
CA VAL A 63 4.85 -5.73 -7.61
C VAL A 63 5.42 -4.44 -8.19
N VAL A 64 5.09 -3.30 -7.60
CA VAL A 64 5.57 -2.01 -8.09
C VAL A 64 7.07 -1.89 -7.93
N THR A 65 7.63 -2.31 -6.79
CA THR A 65 9.09 -2.27 -6.56
C THR A 65 9.83 -3.15 -7.57
N ILE A 66 9.29 -4.31 -7.93
CA ILE A 66 9.87 -5.18 -8.95
C ILE A 66 9.88 -4.47 -10.31
N ILE A 67 8.73 -3.92 -10.72
CA ILE A 67 8.63 -3.23 -12.01
C ILE A 67 9.54 -2.01 -12.05
N GLU A 68 9.56 -1.20 -10.99
CA GLU A 68 10.44 -0.03 -10.86
C GLU A 68 11.91 -0.45 -10.98
N ARG A 69 12.30 -1.56 -10.35
CA ARG A 69 13.67 -2.06 -10.44
C ARG A 69 14.04 -2.49 -11.86
N PHE A 70 13.15 -3.21 -12.55
CA PHE A 70 13.35 -3.56 -13.97
C PHE A 70 13.42 -2.32 -14.86
N VAL A 71 12.57 -1.33 -14.62
CA VAL A 71 12.55 -0.08 -15.38
C VAL A 71 13.81 0.75 -15.09
N ALA A 72 14.28 0.79 -13.85
CA ALA A 72 15.51 1.49 -13.48
C ALA A 72 16.74 0.89 -14.17
N ASP A 73 16.79 -0.44 -14.29
CA ASP A 73 17.87 -1.14 -15.00
C ASP A 73 17.92 -0.79 -16.50
N TYR A 74 16.77 -0.50 -17.13
CA TYR A 74 16.69 -0.15 -18.56
C TYR A 74 16.72 1.36 -18.86
N ALA A 75 16.18 2.21 -17.97
CA ALA A 75 15.91 3.63 -18.25
C ALA A 75 16.91 4.62 -17.61
N GLY A 76 17.83 4.16 -16.75
CA GLY A 76 18.87 5.01 -16.15
C GLY A 76 18.30 6.27 -15.46
N GLY A 77 18.87 7.45 -15.74
CA GLY A 77 18.49 8.73 -15.11
C GLY A 77 17.05 9.20 -15.36
N TRP A 78 16.32 8.57 -16.29
CA TRP A 78 14.92 8.89 -16.62
C TRP A 78 13.92 8.00 -15.85
N SER A 79 14.41 7.14 -14.96
CA SER A 79 13.60 6.21 -14.19
C SER A 79 12.44 6.90 -13.45
N LEU A 80 12.65 8.12 -12.94
CA LEU A 80 11.60 8.89 -12.25
C LEU A 80 10.37 9.19 -13.12
N VAL A 81 10.59 9.55 -14.39
CA VAL A 81 9.52 9.87 -15.34
C VAL A 81 8.77 8.60 -15.73
N PHE A 82 9.51 7.52 -15.96
CA PHE A 82 8.92 6.23 -16.28
C PHE A 82 8.09 5.66 -15.12
N VAL A 83 8.56 5.78 -13.88
CA VAL A 83 7.80 5.37 -12.69
C VAL A 83 6.51 6.19 -12.57
N GLY A 84 6.56 7.51 -12.82
CA GLY A 84 5.37 8.36 -12.84
C GLY A 84 4.37 7.99 -13.93
N VAL A 85 4.83 7.71 -15.15
CA VAL A 85 3.97 7.29 -16.28
C VAL A 85 3.38 5.91 -16.04
N LEU A 86 4.18 4.96 -15.54
CA LEU A 86 3.73 3.62 -15.16
C LEU A 86 2.66 3.72 -14.07
N PHE A 87 2.87 4.58 -13.06
CA PHE A 87 1.88 4.83 -12.02
C PHE A 87 0.55 5.34 -12.59
N ILE A 88 0.58 6.38 -13.43
CA ILE A 88 -0.61 6.93 -14.08
C ILE A 88 -1.32 5.83 -14.89
N THR A 89 -0.55 5.00 -15.61
CA THR A 89 -1.09 3.89 -16.41
C THR A 89 -1.78 2.85 -15.53
N ILE A 90 -1.18 2.46 -14.40
CA ILE A 90 -1.76 1.48 -13.46
C ILE A 90 -3.03 2.04 -12.79
N VAL A 91 -3.01 3.30 -12.37
CA VAL A 91 -4.19 3.94 -11.74
C VAL A 91 -5.35 4.06 -12.72
N LEU A 92 -5.07 4.41 -13.99
CA LEU A 92 -6.10 4.52 -15.02
C LEU A 92 -6.66 3.16 -15.43
N THR A 93 -5.84 2.11 -15.42
CA THR A 93 -6.27 0.74 -15.81
C THR A 93 -6.93 -0.03 -14.67
N MET A 94 -6.57 0.24 -13.41
CA MET A 94 -7.08 -0.47 -12.22
C MET A 94 -7.34 0.49 -11.04
N PRO A 95 -8.39 1.33 -11.08
CA PRO A 95 -8.67 2.36 -10.07
C PRO A 95 -9.07 1.82 -8.68
N HIS A 96 -9.36 0.51 -8.56
CA HIS A 96 -9.75 -0.11 -7.28
C HIS A 96 -8.63 -0.95 -6.62
N GLY A 97 -7.44 -1.04 -7.25
CA GLY A 97 -6.31 -1.84 -6.76
C GLY A 97 -6.51 -3.36 -6.90
N MET A 98 -5.42 -4.13 -6.85
CA MET A 98 -5.44 -5.60 -7.02
C MET A 98 -6.31 -6.30 -5.96
N ALA A 99 -6.37 -5.75 -4.75
CA ALA A 99 -7.20 -6.32 -3.69
C ALA A 99 -8.71 -6.21 -3.94
N TYR A 100 -9.20 -5.36 -4.85
CA TYR A 100 -10.61 -5.38 -5.23
C TYR A 100 -11.03 -6.70 -5.87
N TYR A 101 -10.11 -7.38 -6.55
CA TYR A 101 -10.37 -8.67 -7.19
C TYR A 101 -10.39 -9.83 -6.19
N ILE A 102 -9.60 -9.75 -5.11
CA ILE A 102 -9.56 -10.74 -4.02
C ILE A 102 -10.67 -10.49 -2.97
N TRP A 103 -10.90 -9.24 -2.59
CA TRP A 103 -11.86 -8.86 -1.54
C TRP A 103 -13.07 -8.18 -2.17
N ASN A 104 -13.96 -8.99 -2.74
CA ASN A 104 -15.19 -8.49 -3.34
C ASN A 104 -16.16 -7.94 -2.25
N PRO A 105 -16.41 -6.62 -2.16
CA PRO A 105 -17.28 -6.03 -1.13
C PRO A 105 -18.77 -6.38 -1.30
N SER A 106 -19.17 -7.09 -2.36
CA SER A 106 -20.52 -7.65 -2.51
C SER A 106 -20.78 -8.89 -1.64
N THR A 107 -19.75 -9.58 -1.16
CA THR A 107 -19.90 -10.77 -0.30
C THR A 107 -20.35 -10.40 1.12
N ILE A 108 -19.83 -9.32 1.69
CA ILE A 108 -20.15 -8.86 3.06
C ILE A 108 -21.63 -8.44 3.17
N LYS A 109 -22.17 -7.74 2.16
CA LYS A 109 -23.58 -7.33 2.14
C LYS A 109 -24.54 -8.52 2.10
N ASN A 110 -24.17 -9.59 1.39
CA ASN A 110 -24.98 -10.81 1.32
C ASN A 110 -24.90 -11.64 2.60
N THR A 111 -23.74 -11.75 3.24
CA THR A 111 -23.60 -12.43 4.54
C THR A 111 -24.29 -11.67 5.68
N LEU A 112 -24.22 -10.34 5.72
CA LEU A 112 -24.98 -9.53 6.68
C LEU A 112 -26.50 -9.62 6.45
N LYS A 113 -26.95 -9.75 5.20
CA LYS A 113 -28.36 -10.06 4.90
C LYS A 113 -28.77 -11.43 5.43
N VAL A 114 -27.91 -12.45 5.32
CA VAL A 114 -28.16 -13.80 5.84
C VAL A 114 -28.17 -13.82 7.38
N LEU A 115 -27.27 -13.08 8.03
CA LEU A 115 -27.22 -12.96 9.49
C LEU A 115 -28.39 -12.15 10.07
N LYS A 116 -28.84 -11.10 9.35
CA LYS A 116 -30.01 -10.31 9.75
C LYS A 116 -31.34 -11.08 9.60
N LYS A 117 -31.34 -12.23 8.89
CA LYS A 117 -32.54 -13.04 8.64
C LYS A 117 -32.74 -14.20 9.63
N LYS A 118 -31.93 -14.31 10.69
CA LYS A 118 -32.06 -15.39 11.69
C LYS A 118 -32.46 -14.84 13.07
N PRO A 119 -33.75 -14.87 13.44
CA PRO A 119 -34.19 -14.75 14.83
C PRO A 119 -34.48 -16.15 15.42
N PRO A 120 -34.83 -16.27 16.71
CA PRO A 120 -34.13 -15.80 17.89
C PRO A 120 -33.84 -16.98 18.85
N TYR A 121 -32.93 -16.77 19.79
CA TYR A 121 -32.69 -17.61 20.95
C TYR A 121 -34.01 -18.09 21.58
N ARG A 122 -34.27 -19.41 21.58
CA ARG A 122 -35.44 -20.03 22.20
C ARG A 122 -34.97 -20.93 23.34
N ARG A 123 -35.24 -20.44 24.55
CA ARG A 123 -35.29 -21.05 25.89
C ARG A 123 -34.70 -22.44 26.07
#